data_AF-A0A315YUZ3-F1
#
_entry.id   AF-A0A315YUZ3-F1
#
_cell.length_a   1.000
_cell.length_b   1.000
_cell.length_c   1.000
_cell.angle_alpha   90.00
_cell.angle_beta   90.00
_cell.angle_gamma   90.00
#
_symmetry.space_group_name_H-M   'P 1'
#
loop_
_entity.id
_entity.type
_entity.pdbx_description
1 polymer ?
#
loop_
_entity_poly.entity_id
_entity_poly.type
_entity_poly.pdbx_seq_one_letter_code
_entity_poly.pdbx_strand_id
1 'polypeptide(L)'
;MRKIYLILLIIVIVLIGGFSILMLQVDKAVNPDPDYNTIYSDSYNEEKFINLKQGMTLDQIEAEIGKPFETYSPTAVHKILYSDFNVSIDHGTGVSIKDTADNISFLVLDFDSTKKVIKIFNRSYIDKNKEDSLHHNDYSQIISNFGSPKQELICNCEGSVMNYSDLKEGPYRGKHPIVKIRRLILTTDKELDRLVIDEGSPYNKYIGICNE
;
A
#
# COMPACT_ATOMS: atom_id res chain seq x y z
N MET A 1 -49.64 14.25 33.34
CA MET A 1 -48.57 14.91 32.53
C MET A 1 -47.17 14.43 32.90
N ARG A 2 -46.66 14.63 34.13
CA ARG A 2 -45.26 14.28 34.51
C ARG A 2 -44.83 12.82 34.25
N LYS A 3 -45.70 11.83 34.47
CA LYS A 3 -45.43 10.41 34.16
C LYS A 3 -45.32 10.12 32.66
N ILE A 4 -46.09 10.81 31.83
CA ILE A 4 -46.09 10.63 30.36
C ILE A 4 -44.78 11.17 29.78
N TYR A 5 -44.31 12.33 30.26
CA TYR A 5 -42.98 12.86 29.89
C TYR A 5 -41.85 11.92 30.30
N LEU A 6 -41.94 11.28 31.46
CA LEU A 6 -40.92 10.35 31.93
C LEU A 6 -40.85 9.08 31.07
N ILE A 7 -42.02 8.55 30.66
CA ILE A 7 -42.10 7.39 29.74
C ILE A 7 -41.54 7.77 28.36
N LEU A 8 -41.91 8.93 27.82
CA LEU A 8 -41.37 9.43 26.54
C LEU A 8 -39.84 9.62 26.60
N LEU A 9 -39.31 10.16 27.70
CA LEU A 9 -37.87 10.34 27.89
C LEU A 9 -37.14 8.98 27.87
N ILE A 10 -37.67 7.97 28.56
CA ILE A 10 -37.09 6.63 28.58
C ILE A 10 -37.09 6.01 27.18
N ILE A 11 -38.20 6.13 26.44
CA ILE A 11 -38.28 5.63 25.05
C ILE A 11 -37.23 6.29 24.16
N VAL A 12 -37.06 7.61 24.28
CA VAL A 12 -36.04 8.34 23.52
C VAL A 12 -34.62 7.87 23.89
N ILE A 13 -34.33 7.67 25.18
CA ILE A 13 -33.02 7.15 25.63
C ILE A 13 -32.76 5.74 25.07
N VAL A 14 -33.75 4.86 25.09
CA VAL A 14 -33.63 3.50 24.55
C VAL A 14 -33.41 3.52 23.03
N LEU A 15 -34.14 4.38 22.30
CA LEU A 15 -33.98 4.52 20.86
C LEU A 15 -32.60 5.08 20.49
N ILE A 16 -32.11 6.09 21.21
CA ILE A 16 -30.77 6.65 21.01
C ILE A 16 -29.71 5.60 21.32
N GLY A 17 -29.82 4.89 22.45
CA GLY A 17 -28.87 3.84 22.82
C GLY A 17 -28.84 2.69 21.80
N GLY A 18 -30.00 2.23 21.34
CA GLY A 18 -30.10 1.22 20.29
C GLY A 18 -29.49 1.68 18.95
N PHE A 19 -29.74 2.94 18.56
CA PHE A 19 -29.16 3.54 17.36
C PHE A 19 -27.63 3.64 17.47
N SER A 20 -27.09 4.07 18.63
CA SER A 20 -25.64 4.13 18.85
C SER A 20 -24.98 2.75 18.76
N ILE A 21 -25.61 1.70 19.29
CA ILE A 21 -25.09 0.32 19.17
C ILE A 21 -25.10 -0.14 17.72
N LEU A 22 -26.15 0.16 16.96
CA LEU A 22 -26.23 -0.14 15.52
C LEU A 22 -25.14 0.59 14.74
N MET A 23 -24.93 1.89 14.99
CA MET A 23 -23.88 2.67 14.36
C MET A 23 -22.48 2.10 14.65
N LEU A 24 -22.21 1.64 15.87
CA LEU A 24 -20.94 0.97 16.20
C LEU A 24 -20.73 -0.34 15.44
N GLN A 25 -21.80 -1.08 15.13
CA GLN A 25 -21.70 -2.30 14.31
C GLN A 25 -21.52 -1.97 12.83
N VAL A 26 -22.21 -0.95 12.32
CA VAL A 26 -22.04 -0.47 10.94
C VAL A 26 -20.63 0.09 10.75
N ASP A 27 -20.11 0.88 11.67
CA ASP A 27 -18.74 1.41 11.60
C ASP A 27 -17.70 0.30 11.56
N LYS A 28 -17.89 -0.82 12.26
CA LYS A 28 -17.01 -1.99 12.18
C LYS A 28 -17.15 -2.79 10.89
N ALA A 29 -18.28 -2.68 10.20
CA ALA A 29 -18.48 -3.28 8.88
C ALA A 29 -17.92 -2.38 7.76
N VAL A 30 -17.92 -1.07 7.97
CA VAL A 30 -17.42 -0.07 7.01
C VAL A 30 -15.90 0.11 7.15
N ASN A 31 -15.40 0.21 8.39
CA ASN A 31 -13.99 0.37 8.69
C ASN A 31 -13.38 -0.98 9.07
N PRO A 32 -12.40 -1.48 8.32
CA PRO A 32 -11.73 -2.73 8.65
C PRO A 32 -10.97 -2.63 9.96
N ASP A 33 -10.88 -3.75 10.69
CA ASP A 33 -10.16 -3.90 11.96
C ASP A 33 -8.86 -4.68 11.68
N PRO A 34 -7.70 -4.01 11.50
CA PRO A 34 -6.47 -4.67 11.12
C PRO A 34 -6.03 -5.71 12.16
N ASP A 35 -6.21 -5.42 13.46
CA ASP A 35 -5.80 -6.32 14.54
C ASP A 35 -6.61 -7.62 14.53
N TYR A 36 -7.91 -7.53 14.23
CA TYR A 36 -8.75 -8.74 14.08
C TYR A 36 -8.41 -9.53 12.81
N ASN A 37 -8.06 -8.83 11.72
CA ASN A 37 -7.86 -9.41 10.40
C ASN A 37 -6.44 -9.97 10.18
N THR A 38 -5.49 -9.66 11.06
CA THR A 38 -4.10 -10.11 10.93
C THR A 38 -3.82 -11.41 11.68
N ILE A 39 -3.05 -12.29 11.05
CA ILE A 39 -2.29 -13.34 11.72
C ILE A 39 -0.79 -13.07 11.56
N TYR A 40 0.00 -13.60 12.49
CA TYR A 40 1.47 -13.53 12.46
C TYR A 40 2.05 -14.93 12.36
N SER A 41 3.27 -15.07 11.86
CA SER A 41 3.93 -16.38 11.76
C SER A 41 4.11 -17.03 13.14
N ASP A 42 4.19 -18.35 13.19
CA ASP A 42 4.06 -19.13 14.44
C ASP A 42 5.00 -18.69 15.57
N SER A 43 6.22 -18.27 15.22
CA SER A 43 7.25 -17.84 16.17
C SER A 43 7.39 -16.32 16.28
N TYR A 44 6.50 -15.56 15.62
CA TYR A 44 6.55 -14.12 15.61
C TYR A 44 6.37 -13.54 17.01
N ASN A 45 7.20 -12.55 17.35
CA ASN A 45 7.08 -11.78 18.57
C ASN A 45 7.35 -10.30 18.26
N GLU A 46 6.37 -9.43 18.53
CA GLU A 46 6.46 -8.00 18.20
C GLU A 46 7.67 -7.33 18.87
N GLU A 47 7.91 -7.60 20.16
CA GLU A 47 9.02 -7.00 20.90
C GLU A 47 10.38 -7.39 20.30
N LYS A 48 10.56 -8.66 19.92
CA LYS A 48 11.78 -9.09 19.22
C LYS A 48 11.89 -8.46 17.83
N PHE A 49 10.78 -8.44 17.08
CA PHE A 49 10.74 -7.90 15.72
C PHE A 49 11.19 -6.43 15.67
N ILE A 50 10.65 -5.58 16.54
CA ILE A 50 11.00 -4.15 16.57
C ILE A 50 12.44 -3.89 17.03
N ASN A 51 13.06 -4.87 17.70
CA ASN A 51 14.42 -4.78 18.23
C ASN A 51 15.48 -5.39 17.30
N LEU A 52 15.08 -5.98 16.16
CA LEU A 52 16.01 -6.45 15.15
C LEU A 52 16.87 -5.28 14.62
N LYS A 53 18.16 -5.55 14.40
CA LYS A 53 19.16 -4.54 14.04
C LYS A 53 19.57 -4.68 12.58
N GLN A 54 19.74 -3.54 11.92
CA GLN A 54 20.34 -3.48 10.58
C GLN A 54 21.68 -4.23 10.57
N GLY A 55 21.92 -5.00 9.50
CA GLY A 55 23.08 -5.88 9.33
C GLY A 55 22.93 -7.29 9.91
N MET A 56 21.85 -7.58 10.66
CA MET A 56 21.61 -8.96 11.11
C MET A 56 21.41 -9.89 9.92
N THR A 57 22.03 -11.07 9.96
CA THR A 57 21.89 -12.06 8.89
C THR A 57 20.54 -12.77 8.98
N LEU A 58 20.08 -13.31 7.85
CA LEU A 58 18.88 -14.15 7.79
C LEU A 58 18.85 -15.23 8.89
N ASP A 59 19.96 -15.93 9.12
CA ASP A 59 20.03 -16.99 10.13
C ASP A 59 19.84 -16.45 11.56
N GLN A 60 20.37 -15.27 11.86
CA GLN A 60 20.18 -14.60 13.16
C GLN A 60 18.73 -14.17 13.35
N ILE A 61 18.12 -13.62 12.30
CA ILE A 61 16.72 -13.18 12.30
C ILE A 61 15.79 -14.38 12.54
N GLU A 62 15.97 -15.46 11.78
CA GLU A 62 15.13 -16.67 11.92
C GLU A 62 15.32 -17.34 13.29
N ALA A 63 16.51 -17.24 13.91
CA ALA A 63 16.71 -17.72 15.27
C ALA A 63 15.94 -16.89 16.32
N GLU A 64 15.75 -15.58 16.08
CA GLU A 64 15.05 -14.71 17.03
C GLU A 64 13.53 -14.75 16.89
N ILE A 65 13.02 -14.64 15.65
CA ILE A 65 11.59 -14.46 15.36
C ILE A 65 10.99 -15.56 14.47
N GLY A 66 11.77 -16.60 14.14
CA GLY A 66 11.35 -17.72 13.30
C GLY A 66 11.20 -17.38 11.83
N LYS A 67 10.48 -18.24 11.11
CA LYS A 67 10.31 -18.14 9.66
C LYS A 67 9.15 -17.20 9.29
N PRO A 68 9.24 -16.51 8.15
CA PRO A 68 8.13 -15.72 7.62
C PRO A 68 7.07 -16.62 7.00
N PHE A 69 5.89 -16.07 6.72
CA PHE A 69 4.88 -16.73 5.90
C PHE A 69 5.31 -16.79 4.43
N GLU A 70 5.83 -15.68 3.93
CA GLU A 70 6.24 -15.54 2.54
C GLU A 70 7.58 -14.82 2.47
N THR A 71 8.44 -15.27 1.55
CA THR A 71 9.61 -14.51 1.11
C THR A 71 9.47 -14.27 -0.39
N TYR A 72 9.64 -13.02 -0.82
CA TYR A 72 9.58 -12.65 -2.23
C TYR A 72 10.61 -11.57 -2.55
N SER A 73 10.98 -11.45 -3.82
CA SER A 73 11.82 -10.37 -4.33
C SER A 73 10.97 -9.47 -5.22
N PRO A 74 10.53 -8.29 -4.73
CA PRO A 74 9.80 -7.35 -5.57
C PRO A 74 10.69 -6.90 -6.71
N THR A 75 10.13 -6.79 -7.91
CA THR A 75 10.84 -6.16 -9.03
C THR A 75 11.05 -4.69 -8.71
N ALA A 76 12.23 -4.16 -9.05
CA ALA A 76 12.46 -2.73 -9.01
C ALA A 76 11.41 -2.01 -9.88
N VAL A 77 10.87 -0.93 -9.36
CA VAL A 77 9.86 -0.12 -10.06
C VAL A 77 10.34 1.31 -10.04
N HIS A 78 10.41 1.92 -11.20
CA HIS A 78 10.55 3.36 -11.33
C HIS A 78 9.49 3.83 -12.31
N LYS A 79 8.56 4.64 -11.83
CA LYS A 79 7.44 5.16 -12.64
C LYS A 79 7.28 6.63 -12.41
N ILE A 80 6.87 7.34 -13.46
CA ILE A 80 6.45 8.73 -13.33
C ILE A 80 5.11 8.95 -14.00
N LEU A 81 4.34 9.86 -13.41
CA LEU A 81 3.03 10.31 -13.89
C LEU A 81 3.09 11.79 -14.26
N TYR A 82 2.67 12.09 -15.47
CA TYR A 82 2.31 13.44 -15.91
C TYR A 82 0.80 13.52 -16.12
N SER A 83 0.16 14.48 -15.48
CA SER A 83 -1.28 14.75 -15.64
C SER A 83 -1.61 16.09 -15.00
N ASP A 84 -2.59 16.79 -15.56
CA ASP A 84 -3.21 17.96 -14.94
C ASP A 84 -4.46 17.59 -14.13
N PHE A 85 -4.88 16.31 -14.17
CA PHE A 85 -6.10 15.81 -13.53
C PHE A 85 -5.81 15.13 -12.21
N ASN A 86 -6.85 14.83 -11.41
CA ASN A 86 -6.71 14.07 -10.17
C ASN A 86 -6.54 12.55 -10.41
N VAL A 87 -5.38 12.22 -10.98
CA VAL A 87 -4.89 10.87 -11.26
C VAL A 87 -3.70 10.58 -10.36
N SER A 88 -3.56 9.33 -9.92
CA SER A 88 -2.40 8.83 -9.18
C SER A 88 -1.99 7.46 -9.73
N ILE A 89 -0.69 7.19 -9.72
CA ILE A 89 -0.18 5.83 -9.92
C ILE A 89 -0.09 5.14 -8.57
N ASP A 90 -0.37 3.85 -8.53
CA ASP A 90 -0.10 3.03 -7.36
C ASP A 90 1.17 2.19 -7.56
N HIS A 91 1.58 1.55 -6.49
CA HIS A 91 2.74 0.69 -6.48
C HIS A 91 2.60 -0.57 -7.35
N GLY A 92 1.38 -0.90 -7.79
CA GLY A 92 1.10 -2.01 -8.68
C GLY A 92 1.24 -1.61 -10.15
N THR A 93 0.41 -2.18 -11.02
CA THR A 93 0.34 -1.86 -12.45
C THR A 93 -0.73 -0.82 -12.77
N GLY A 94 -1.38 -0.23 -11.76
CA GLY A 94 -2.62 0.53 -11.93
C GLY A 94 -2.43 2.04 -11.99
N VAL A 95 -3.37 2.68 -12.68
CA VAL A 95 -3.60 4.13 -12.58
C VAL A 95 -4.95 4.32 -11.88
N SER A 96 -4.94 4.95 -10.72
CA SER A 96 -6.15 5.32 -9.99
C SER A 96 -6.65 6.67 -10.49
N ILE A 97 -7.88 6.69 -10.97
CA ILE A 97 -8.54 7.87 -11.49
C ILE A 97 -9.63 8.26 -10.50
N LYS A 98 -9.45 9.40 -9.82
CA LYS A 98 -10.43 9.92 -8.85
C LYS A 98 -11.33 11.01 -9.43
N ASP A 99 -10.97 11.50 -10.60
CA ASP A 99 -11.75 12.52 -11.30
C ASP A 99 -12.95 11.91 -12.03
N THR A 100 -14.04 12.68 -12.14
CA THR A 100 -15.28 12.27 -12.83
C THR A 100 -15.37 12.80 -14.25
N ALA A 101 -14.38 13.57 -14.69
CA ALA A 101 -14.34 14.10 -16.04
C ALA A 101 -14.23 12.98 -17.10
N ASP A 102 -15.02 13.08 -18.17
CA ASP A 102 -15.00 12.10 -19.26
C ASP A 102 -13.70 12.13 -20.08
N ASN A 103 -12.99 13.27 -20.08
CA ASN A 103 -11.80 13.53 -20.91
C ASN A 103 -10.51 13.64 -20.08
N ILE A 104 -10.27 12.68 -19.20
CA ILE A 104 -9.04 12.63 -18.40
C ILE A 104 -7.86 12.28 -19.29
N SER A 105 -6.80 13.09 -19.20
CA SER A 105 -5.53 12.82 -19.86
C SER A 105 -4.36 12.66 -18.89
N PHE A 106 -3.50 11.70 -19.20
CA PHE A 106 -2.28 11.45 -18.45
C PHE A 106 -1.27 10.64 -19.27
N LEU A 107 -0.02 10.69 -18.85
CA LEU A 107 1.09 9.89 -19.34
C LEU A 107 1.77 9.21 -18.16
N VAL A 108 1.88 7.88 -18.21
CA VAL A 108 2.69 7.10 -17.28
C VAL A 108 3.84 6.49 -18.05
N LEU A 109 5.05 6.62 -17.49
CA LEU A 109 6.26 6.01 -18.01
C LEU A 109 6.85 5.09 -16.95
N ASP A 110 7.09 3.84 -17.33
CA ASP A 110 7.85 2.89 -16.51
C ASP A 110 9.29 2.86 -17.01
N PHE A 111 10.25 2.86 -16.09
CA PHE A 111 11.67 2.76 -16.36
C PHE A 111 12.25 1.43 -15.88
N ASP A 112 13.26 0.94 -16.58
CA ASP A 112 14.11 -0.14 -16.09
C ASP A 112 15.16 0.35 -15.08
N SER A 113 15.97 -0.60 -14.57
CA SER A 113 17.09 -0.30 -13.66
C SER A 113 18.17 0.60 -14.28
N THR A 114 18.21 0.71 -15.61
CA THR A 114 19.12 1.63 -16.33
C THR A 114 18.50 2.99 -16.60
N LYS A 115 17.30 3.25 -16.05
CA LYS A 115 16.51 4.48 -16.22
C LYS A 115 16.07 4.74 -17.67
N LYS A 116 15.88 3.68 -18.45
CA LYS A 116 15.31 3.75 -19.80
C LYS A 116 13.82 3.41 -19.79
N VAL A 117 13.05 4.07 -20.65
CA VAL A 117 11.61 3.84 -20.78
C VAL A 117 11.35 2.43 -21.33
N ILE A 118 10.62 1.61 -20.57
CA ILE A 118 10.25 0.25 -20.96
C ILE A 118 8.75 0.09 -21.25
N LYS A 119 7.91 0.93 -20.65
CA LYS A 119 6.47 0.96 -20.92
C LYS A 119 5.96 2.38 -20.91
N ILE A 120 4.98 2.62 -21.78
CA ILE A 120 4.30 3.89 -21.90
C ILE A 120 2.81 3.60 -21.80
N PHE A 121 2.12 4.36 -20.96
CA PHE A 121 0.67 4.39 -20.92
C PHE A 121 0.20 5.83 -21.09
N ASN A 122 -0.14 6.16 -22.33
CA ASN A 122 -0.60 7.48 -22.74
C ASN A 122 -2.11 7.47 -22.94
N ARG A 123 -2.84 8.26 -22.15
CA ARG A 123 -4.26 8.54 -22.36
C ARG A 123 -4.41 9.97 -22.87
N SER A 124 -4.15 10.19 -24.17
CA SER A 124 -4.33 11.49 -24.83
C SER A 124 -3.59 12.68 -24.18
N TYR A 125 -2.49 12.44 -23.47
CA TYR A 125 -1.68 13.52 -22.86
C TYR A 125 -0.69 14.10 -23.86
N ILE A 126 -0.16 13.25 -24.74
CA ILE A 126 0.69 13.63 -25.87
C ILE A 126 0.17 12.98 -27.16
N ASP A 127 0.61 13.53 -28.29
CA ASP A 127 0.40 12.91 -29.59
C ASP A 127 1.26 11.64 -29.77
N LYS A 128 0.87 10.81 -30.74
CA LYS A 128 1.51 9.52 -31.02
C LYS A 128 2.97 9.65 -31.45
N ASN A 129 3.33 10.71 -32.18
CA ASN A 129 4.72 10.88 -32.64
C ASN A 129 5.65 11.17 -31.47
N LYS A 130 5.18 11.97 -30.49
CA LYS A 130 5.90 12.18 -29.24
C LYS A 130 6.01 10.89 -28.45
N GLU A 131 4.92 10.12 -28.33
CA GLU A 131 4.92 8.82 -27.64
C GLU A 131 5.98 7.86 -28.19
N ASP A 132 6.02 7.67 -29.51
CA ASP A 132 6.99 6.79 -30.19
C ASP A 132 8.45 7.22 -29.91
N SER A 133 8.70 8.53 -29.74
CA SER A 133 10.03 9.04 -29.42
C SER A 133 10.50 8.70 -28.00
N LEU A 134 9.59 8.52 -27.03
CA LEU A 134 9.96 8.32 -25.63
C LEU A 134 10.65 6.98 -25.37
N HIS A 135 10.43 5.97 -26.21
CA HIS A 135 11.10 4.67 -26.11
C HIS A 135 12.63 4.74 -26.20
N HIS A 136 13.17 5.83 -26.75
CA HIS A 136 14.61 6.04 -26.90
C HIS A 136 15.19 7.00 -25.85
N ASN A 137 14.34 7.58 -25.02
CA ASN A 137 14.75 8.56 -24.04
C ASN A 137 15.06 7.90 -22.70
N ASP A 138 16.07 8.42 -22.01
CA ASP A 138 16.30 8.12 -20.59
C ASP A 138 15.52 9.08 -19.69
N TYR A 139 15.44 8.73 -18.40
CA TYR A 139 14.78 9.55 -17.38
C TYR A 139 15.24 11.02 -17.39
N SER A 140 16.54 11.29 -17.53
CA SER A 140 17.05 12.66 -17.48
C SER A 140 16.58 13.50 -18.67
N GLN A 141 16.52 12.90 -19.86
CA GLN A 141 15.97 13.52 -21.06
C GLN A 141 14.47 13.77 -20.93
N ILE A 142 13.73 12.83 -20.32
CA ILE A 142 12.30 12.99 -20.04
C ILE A 142 12.06 14.18 -19.10
N ILE A 143 12.77 14.24 -17.96
CA ILE A 143 12.65 15.35 -17.02
C ILE A 143 13.02 16.68 -17.69
N SER A 144 14.05 16.71 -18.53
CA SER A 144 14.40 17.92 -19.28
C SER A 144 13.30 18.38 -20.25
N ASN A 145 12.55 17.45 -20.85
CA ASN A 145 11.56 17.75 -21.87
C ASN A 145 10.17 18.07 -21.29
N PHE A 146 9.79 17.39 -20.22
CA PHE A 146 8.46 17.47 -19.61
C PHE A 146 8.43 18.22 -18.28
N GLY A 147 9.60 18.46 -17.67
CA GLY A 147 9.70 19.00 -16.32
C GLY A 147 9.45 17.95 -15.24
N SER A 148 9.22 18.44 -14.01
CA SER A 148 8.94 17.58 -12.86
C SER A 148 7.62 16.83 -13.03
N PRO A 149 7.59 15.51 -12.79
CA PRO A 149 6.35 14.75 -12.84
C PRO A 149 5.42 15.16 -11.70
N LYS A 150 4.12 14.90 -11.89
CA LYS A 150 3.12 15.08 -10.84
C LYS A 150 3.35 14.11 -9.68
N GLN A 151 3.71 12.88 -10.01
CA GLN A 151 4.01 11.83 -9.05
C GLN A 151 5.16 10.99 -9.61
N GLU A 152 6.09 10.62 -8.75
CA GLU A 152 7.19 9.72 -9.05
C GLU A 152 7.22 8.60 -8.02
N LEU A 153 7.19 7.37 -8.50
CA LEU A 153 7.25 6.18 -7.67
C LEU A 153 8.60 5.50 -7.88
N ILE A 154 9.37 5.33 -6.80
CA ILE A 154 10.66 4.65 -6.82
C ILE A 154 10.69 3.54 -5.77
N CYS A 155 10.81 2.31 -6.25
CA CYS A 155 10.96 1.09 -5.48
C CYS A 155 12.34 0.48 -5.75
N ASN A 156 13.33 0.80 -4.91
CA ASN A 156 14.63 0.11 -4.96
C ASN A 156 14.53 -1.15 -4.09
N CYS A 157 14.28 -2.28 -4.76
CA CYS A 157 14.12 -3.58 -4.13
C CYS A 157 15.24 -4.51 -4.61
N GLU A 158 16.47 -4.31 -4.13
CA GLU A 158 17.60 -5.12 -4.59
C GLU A 158 17.69 -6.50 -3.91
N GLY A 159 17.14 -6.65 -2.71
CA GLY A 159 17.16 -7.92 -1.99
C GLY A 159 15.81 -8.62 -1.88
N SER A 160 15.57 -9.25 -0.74
CA SER A 160 14.37 -10.04 -0.48
C SER A 160 13.51 -9.40 0.60
N VAL A 161 12.21 -9.61 0.51
CA VAL A 161 11.22 -9.15 1.46
C VAL A 161 10.64 -10.36 2.15
N MET A 162 10.71 -10.35 3.47
CA MET A 162 10.14 -11.41 4.32
C MET A 162 8.90 -10.88 5.00
N ASN A 163 7.75 -11.52 4.79
CA ASN A 163 6.47 -11.12 5.33
C ASN A 163 6.09 -11.99 6.53
N TYR A 164 5.96 -11.36 7.70
CA TYR A 164 5.66 -12.01 8.98
C TYR A 164 4.20 -11.87 9.41
N SER A 165 3.39 -11.15 8.64
CA SER A 165 1.96 -11.02 8.85
C SER A 165 1.18 -11.36 7.58
N ASP A 166 -0.01 -11.94 7.74
CA ASP A 166 -0.91 -12.29 6.64
C ASP A 166 -2.37 -12.07 7.01
N LEU A 167 -3.26 -12.17 6.02
CA LEU A 167 -4.69 -12.11 6.20
C LEU A 167 -5.19 -13.40 6.88
N LYS A 168 -5.91 -13.22 7.98
CA LYS A 168 -6.57 -14.30 8.68
C LYS A 168 -7.60 -14.99 7.79
N GLU A 169 -7.55 -16.31 7.72
CA GLU A 169 -8.60 -17.09 7.06
C GLU A 169 -9.95 -16.96 7.79
N GLY A 170 -11.05 -16.91 7.02
CA GLY A 170 -12.42 -16.92 7.54
C GLY A 170 -13.12 -15.56 7.49
N PRO A 171 -14.08 -15.27 8.39
CA PRO A 171 -14.94 -14.10 8.28
C PRO A 171 -14.14 -12.80 8.45
N TYR A 172 -14.05 -12.06 7.35
CA TYR A 172 -13.38 -10.77 7.24
C TYR A 172 -14.21 -9.64 7.86
N ARG A 173 -13.56 -8.68 8.55
CA ARG A 173 -14.20 -7.45 9.03
C ARG A 173 -13.77 -6.26 8.21
N GLY A 174 -14.71 -5.71 7.45
CA GLY A 174 -14.54 -4.48 6.66
C GLY A 174 -14.93 -4.64 5.20
N LYS A 175 -14.88 -3.53 4.45
CA LYS A 175 -15.19 -3.50 3.02
C LYS A 175 -14.01 -3.94 2.13
N HIS A 176 -12.79 -3.63 2.55
CA HIS A 176 -11.55 -3.94 1.83
C HIS A 176 -10.52 -4.55 2.78
N PRO A 177 -9.72 -5.53 2.33
CA PRO A 177 -8.73 -6.22 3.15
C PRO A 177 -7.66 -5.24 3.64
N ILE A 178 -7.67 -4.94 4.93
CA ILE A 178 -6.63 -4.20 5.64
C ILE A 178 -6.14 -5.05 6.82
N VAL A 179 -4.82 -5.18 6.93
CA VAL A 179 -4.09 -5.93 7.96
C VAL A 179 -2.92 -5.08 8.48
N LYS A 180 -2.39 -5.41 9.67
CA LYS A 180 -1.05 -5.01 10.07
C LYS A 180 -0.03 -5.65 9.13
N ILE A 181 0.92 -4.85 8.64
CA ILE A 181 2.04 -5.26 7.81
C ILE A 181 3.29 -5.35 8.69
N ARG A 182 3.96 -6.49 8.68
CA ARG A 182 5.25 -6.74 9.34
C ARG A 182 6.20 -7.36 8.34
N ARG A 183 7.08 -6.55 7.77
CA ARG A 183 8.06 -7.04 6.78
C ARG A 183 9.48 -6.69 7.17
N LEU A 184 10.39 -7.55 6.76
CA LEU A 184 11.82 -7.27 6.76
C LEU A 184 12.25 -7.07 5.31
N ILE A 185 13.03 -6.02 5.08
CA ILE A 185 13.72 -5.82 3.81
C ILE A 185 15.17 -6.25 4.03
N LEU A 186 15.60 -7.24 3.26
CA LEU A 186 16.98 -7.70 3.25
C LEU A 186 17.74 -7.11 2.06
N THR A 187 19.05 -6.98 2.22
CA THR A 187 19.98 -6.73 1.12
C THR A 187 20.16 -7.97 0.24
N THR A 188 20.88 -7.82 -0.87
CA THR A 188 21.33 -8.95 -1.71
C THR A 188 22.15 -9.98 -0.95
N ASP A 189 22.87 -9.53 0.08
CA ASP A 189 23.73 -10.37 0.94
C ASP A 189 22.95 -11.03 2.08
N LYS A 190 21.61 -10.93 2.07
CA LYS A 190 20.70 -11.48 3.09
C LYS A 190 20.92 -10.89 4.50
N GLU A 191 21.32 -9.63 4.55
CA GLU A 191 21.40 -8.86 5.79
C GLU A 191 20.18 -7.95 5.93
N LEU A 192 19.72 -7.69 7.15
CA LEU A 192 18.61 -6.78 7.40
C LEU A 192 19.00 -5.36 6.99
N ASP A 193 18.25 -4.78 6.06
CA ASP A 193 18.34 -3.36 5.72
C ASP A 193 17.40 -2.54 6.61
N ARG A 194 16.10 -2.89 6.61
CA ARG A 194 15.08 -2.16 7.38
C ARG A 194 13.85 -2.99 7.73
N LEU A 195 13.11 -2.48 8.71
CA LEU A 195 11.82 -2.99 9.14
C LEU A 195 10.69 -2.19 8.47
N VAL A 196 9.59 -2.88 8.13
CA VAL A 196 8.34 -2.25 7.71
C VAL A 196 7.26 -2.61 8.73
N ILE A 197 6.72 -1.58 9.37
CA ILE A 197 5.65 -1.64 10.35
C ILE A 197 4.57 -0.67 9.86
N ASP A 198 3.54 -1.21 9.23
CA ASP A 198 2.51 -0.39 8.58
C ASP A 198 1.13 -1.08 8.65
N GLU A 199 0.13 -0.46 8.03
CA GLU A 199 -1.21 -1.00 7.82
C GLU A 199 -1.61 -0.87 6.35
N GLY A 200 -2.26 -1.90 5.81
CA GLY A 200 -2.86 -1.78 4.49
C GLY A 200 -3.22 -3.11 3.86
N SER A 201 -3.34 -3.10 2.54
CA SER A 201 -3.74 -4.29 1.78
C SER A 201 -2.67 -5.38 1.86
N PRO A 202 -3.02 -6.61 2.29
CA PRO A 202 -2.06 -7.73 2.31
C PRO A 202 -1.54 -8.05 0.92
N TYR A 203 -2.32 -7.74 -0.12
CA TYR A 203 -1.99 -7.99 -1.51
C TYR A 203 -1.07 -6.93 -2.13
N ASN A 204 -0.92 -5.77 -1.48
CA ASN A 204 0.02 -4.76 -1.96
C ASN A 204 1.41 -5.05 -1.39
N LYS A 205 2.24 -5.70 -2.24
CA LYS A 205 3.62 -6.10 -1.94
C LYS A 205 4.59 -4.93 -1.75
N TYR A 206 4.16 -3.69 -1.95
CA TYR A 206 5.04 -2.52 -1.97
C TYR A 206 4.79 -1.52 -0.83
N ILE A 207 3.75 -1.72 -0.02
CA ILE A 207 3.49 -0.91 1.19
C ILE A 207 4.73 -0.86 2.07
N GLY A 208 5.17 0.36 2.39
CA GLY A 208 6.36 0.64 3.21
C GLY A 208 7.69 0.24 2.57
N ILE A 209 7.68 -0.20 1.31
CA ILE A 209 8.89 -0.59 0.57
C ILE A 209 9.33 0.53 -0.37
N CYS A 210 8.39 1.20 -1.03
CA CYS A 210 8.71 2.24 -2.00
C CYS A 210 8.51 3.64 -1.45
N ASN A 211 9.18 4.58 -2.08
CA ASN A 211 9.00 6.00 -1.84
C ASN A 211 8.09 6.57 -2.94
N GLU A 212 7.13 7.39 -2.53
CA GLU A 212 6.25 8.22 -3.36
C GLU A 212 6.62 9.70 -3.21
#